data_AF-A0A2V5Y9Y8-F1
#
_entry.id   AF-A0A2V5Y9Y8-F1
#
_cell.length_a   1.000
_cell.length_b   1.000
_cell.length_c   1.000
_cell.angle_alpha   90.00
_cell.angle_beta   90.00
_cell.angle_gamma   90.00
#
_symmetry.space_group_name_H-M   'P 1'
#
loop_
_entity.id
_entity.type
_entity.pdbx_description
1 polymer ?
#
loop_
_entity_poly.entity_id
_entity_poly.type
_entity_poly.pdbx_seq_one_letter_code
_entity_poly.pdbx_strand_id
1 'polypeptide(L)'
;MKKNNGHISRERRAMDYALAAMEQMELYCQAHPGSPAAVRRPRLFVRGELWIALLGPSVEEGIVGIGSTVAAALRAFDAQYLAGLRPTAEMMSDLRTTRSMSSAAV
;
A
#
# COMPACT_ATOMS: atom_id res chain seq x y z
N MET A 1 -2.52 -45.11 13.21
CA MET A 1 -3.09 -44.15 12.22
C MET A 1 -2.53 -42.76 12.54
N LYS A 2 -1.75 -42.19 11.61
CA LYS A 2 -0.85 -41.04 11.87
C LYS A 2 -1.56 -39.73 11.51
N LYS A 3 -1.63 -38.81 12.48
CA LYS A 3 -2.38 -37.55 12.47
C LYS A 3 -1.79 -36.56 11.46
N ASN A 4 -2.60 -36.10 10.51
CA ASN A 4 -2.27 -35.06 9.53
C ASN A 4 -3.32 -33.93 9.53
N ASN A 5 -3.50 -33.27 10.68
CA ASN A 5 -4.52 -32.21 10.86
C ASN A 5 -3.95 -30.77 10.93
N GLY A 6 -2.61 -30.61 10.82
CA GLY A 6 -1.95 -29.30 10.98
C GLY A 6 -2.12 -28.35 9.79
N HIS A 7 -2.22 -28.88 8.57
CA HIS A 7 -2.27 -28.08 7.35
C HIS A 7 -3.63 -27.38 7.18
N ILE A 8 -4.71 -28.14 7.38
CA ILE A 8 -6.10 -27.69 7.24
C ILE A 8 -6.45 -26.56 8.22
N SER A 9 -5.82 -26.57 9.41
CA SER A 9 -6.04 -25.58 10.48
C SER A 9 -5.45 -24.21 10.15
N ARG A 10 -4.32 -24.17 9.44
CA ARG A 10 -3.60 -22.94 9.11
C ARG A 10 -4.22 -22.24 7.90
N GLU A 11 -4.62 -23.00 6.90
CA GLU A 11 -5.30 -22.48 5.71
C GLU A 11 -6.65 -21.86 6.07
N ARG A 12 -7.44 -22.52 6.93
CA ARG A 12 -8.72 -21.99 7.40
C ARG A 12 -8.54 -20.66 8.14
N ARG A 13 -7.59 -20.59 9.08
CA ARG A 13 -7.26 -19.34 9.79
C ARG A 13 -6.80 -18.21 8.85
N ALA A 14 -6.02 -18.53 7.83
CA ALA A 14 -5.57 -17.53 6.85
C ALA A 14 -6.75 -16.99 6.01
N MET A 15 -7.70 -17.84 5.64
CA MET A 15 -8.93 -17.41 4.95
C MET A 15 -9.82 -16.54 5.85
N ASP A 16 -9.99 -16.91 7.12
CA ASP A 16 -10.74 -16.12 8.10
C ASP A 16 -10.11 -14.73 8.28
N TYR A 17 -8.78 -14.66 8.31
CA TYR A 17 -8.03 -13.40 8.36
C TYR A 17 -8.19 -12.54 7.11
N ALA A 18 -8.17 -13.15 5.92
CA ALA A 18 -8.36 -12.44 4.66
C ALA A 18 -9.78 -11.89 4.54
N LEU A 19 -10.79 -12.67 4.94
CA LEU A 19 -12.19 -12.25 4.94
C LEU A 19 -12.39 -11.07 5.90
N ALA A 20 -11.93 -11.20 7.14
CA ALA A 20 -12.01 -10.11 8.12
C ALA A 20 -11.32 -8.83 7.61
N ALA A 21 -10.20 -8.98 6.90
CA ALA A 21 -9.51 -7.83 6.34
C ALA A 21 -10.26 -7.15 5.19
N MET A 22 -10.92 -7.93 4.33
CA MET A 22 -11.80 -7.40 3.30
C MET A 22 -12.98 -6.64 3.91
N GLU A 23 -13.64 -7.23 4.91
CA GLU A 23 -14.75 -6.57 5.62
C GLU A 23 -14.31 -5.26 6.28
N GLN A 24 -13.15 -5.24 6.93
CA GLN A 24 -12.59 -4.02 7.52
C GLN A 24 -12.26 -2.96 6.47
N MET A 25 -11.76 -3.36 5.30
CA MET A 25 -11.51 -2.45 4.19
C MET A 25 -12.80 -1.86 3.65
N GLU A 26 -13.84 -2.66 3.48
CA GLU A 26 -15.15 -2.19 3.02
C GLU A 26 -15.77 -1.22 4.02
N LEU A 27 -15.75 -1.54 5.31
CA LEU A 27 -16.23 -0.66 6.37
C LEU A 27 -15.49 0.69 6.37
N TYR A 28 -14.17 0.67 6.19
CA TYR A 28 -13.37 1.88 6.07
C TYR A 28 -13.78 2.71 4.84
N CYS A 29 -13.98 2.07 3.69
CA CYS A 29 -14.38 2.74 2.46
C CYS A 29 -15.79 3.34 2.56
N GLN A 30 -16.71 2.66 3.24
CA GLN A 30 -18.06 3.16 3.52
C GLN A 30 -18.04 4.35 4.50
N ALA A 31 -17.20 4.29 5.54
CA ALA A 31 -17.02 5.39 6.49
C ALA A 31 -16.32 6.60 5.86
N HIS A 32 -15.47 6.39 4.85
CA HIS A 32 -14.66 7.41 4.20
C HIS A 32 -14.77 7.36 2.67
N PRO A 33 -15.95 7.67 2.08
CA PRO A 33 -16.20 7.50 0.65
C PRO A 33 -15.31 8.38 -0.26
N GLY A 34 -14.81 9.51 0.26
CA GLY A 34 -13.89 10.39 -0.46
C GLY A 34 -12.40 10.12 -0.21
N SER A 35 -12.06 9.11 0.57
CA SER A 35 -10.65 8.77 0.84
C SER A 35 -9.96 8.17 -0.40
N PRO A 36 -8.65 8.41 -0.58
CA PRO A 36 -7.86 7.73 -1.61
C PRO A 36 -8.02 6.21 -1.58
N ALA A 37 -8.10 5.61 -0.40
CA ALA A 37 -8.35 4.18 -0.20
C ALA A 37 -9.69 3.74 -0.82
N ALA A 38 -10.78 4.51 -0.64
CA ALA A 38 -12.09 4.19 -1.21
C ALA A 38 -12.11 4.30 -2.74
N VAL A 39 -11.42 5.31 -3.28
CA VAL A 39 -11.40 5.60 -4.73
C VAL A 39 -10.44 4.71 -5.50
N ARG A 40 -9.24 4.49 -4.96
CA ARG A 40 -8.15 3.76 -5.65
C ARG A 40 -8.07 2.28 -5.28
N ARG A 41 -8.71 1.88 -4.18
CA ARG A 41 -8.73 0.51 -3.65
C ARG A 41 -7.36 -0.17 -3.70
N PRO A 42 -6.41 0.27 -2.84
CA PRO A 42 -5.06 -0.28 -2.83
C PRO A 42 -5.07 -1.79 -2.56
N ARG A 43 -4.07 -2.49 -3.10
CA ARG A 43 -3.87 -3.91 -2.84
C ARG A 43 -3.43 -4.10 -1.40
N LEU A 44 -4.16 -4.92 -0.65
CA LEU A 44 -3.85 -5.21 0.75
C LEU A 44 -2.99 -6.48 0.84
N PHE A 45 -1.89 -6.38 1.57
CA PHE A 45 -0.99 -7.50 1.87
C PHE A 45 -0.81 -7.63 3.38
N VAL A 46 -0.57 -8.85 3.84
CA VAL A 46 -0.19 -9.14 5.21
C VAL A 46 1.21 -9.76 5.26
N ARG A 47 2.06 -9.20 6.11
CA ARG A 47 3.41 -9.70 6.38
C ARG A 47 3.60 -9.81 7.89
N GLY A 48 3.54 -11.05 8.39
CA GLY A 48 3.50 -11.30 9.82
C GLY A 48 2.23 -10.70 10.43
N GLU A 49 2.40 -9.67 11.26
CA GLU A 49 1.32 -8.94 11.93
C GLU A 49 1.09 -7.56 11.32
N LEU A 50 1.82 -7.20 10.26
CA LEU A 50 1.71 -5.90 9.59
C LEU A 50 0.82 -6.00 8.35
N TRP A 51 -0.05 -5.03 8.22
CA TRP A 51 -0.88 -4.77 7.06
C TRP A 51 -0.22 -3.71 6.18
N ILE A 52 -0.21 -3.99 4.88
CA ILE A 52 0.44 -3.15 3.88
C ILE A 52 -0.59 -2.86 2.79
N ALA A 53 -0.96 -1.59 2.61
CA ALA A 53 -1.83 -1.11 1.55
C ALA A 53 -0.95 -0.50 0.45
N LEU A 54 -0.89 -1.12 -0.72
CA LEU A 54 -0.03 -0.71 -1.83
C LEU A 54 -0.86 -0.28 -3.05
N LEU A 55 -0.55 0.89 -3.58
CA LEU A 55 -0.99 1.33 -4.90
C LEU A 55 0.22 1.62 -5.79
N GLY A 56 0.41 0.82 -6.83
CA GLY A 56 1.52 0.98 -7.77
C GLY A 56 2.13 -0.36 -8.18
N PRO A 57 3.16 -0.34 -9.06
CA PRO A 57 3.83 -1.54 -9.53
C PRO A 57 4.63 -2.24 -8.41
N SER A 58 5.24 -1.44 -7.53
CA SER A 58 6.14 -1.90 -6.47
C SER A 58 6.04 -0.99 -5.23
N VAL A 59 6.56 -1.45 -4.09
CA VAL A 59 6.64 -0.63 -2.86
C VAL A 59 7.55 0.59 -3.05
N GLU A 60 8.59 0.47 -3.87
CA GLU A 60 9.58 1.54 -4.12
C GLU A 60 9.05 2.63 -5.06
N GLU A 61 8.23 2.25 -6.04
CA GLU A 61 7.69 3.17 -7.06
C GLU A 61 6.22 3.54 -6.80
N GLY A 62 5.60 2.92 -5.81
CA GLY A 62 4.18 3.08 -5.46
C GLY A 62 3.97 3.80 -4.14
N ILE A 63 2.70 4.00 -3.79
CA ILE A 63 2.29 4.58 -2.51
C ILE A 63 1.96 3.43 -1.56
N VAL A 64 2.57 3.43 -0.38
CA VAL A 64 2.47 2.33 0.58
C VAL A 64 2.03 2.81 1.96
N GLY A 65 0.91 2.31 2.46
CA GLY A 65 0.49 2.49 3.85
C GLY A 65 0.81 1.25 4.67
N ILE A 66 1.45 1.40 5.83
CA ILE A 66 1.78 0.29 6.73
C ILE A 66 1.12 0.52 8.08
N GLY A 67 0.52 -0.52 8.66
CA GLY A 67 -0.08 -0.45 9.99
C GLY A 67 -0.23 -1.82 10.63
N SER A 68 -0.45 -1.83 11.95
CA SER A 68 -0.76 -3.05 12.72
C SER A 68 -2.20 -3.56 12.49
N THR A 69 -3.04 -2.75 11.85
CA THR A 69 -4.41 -3.11 11.46
C THR A 69 -4.70 -2.64 10.04
N VAL A 70 -5.73 -3.21 9.40
CA VAL A 70 -6.19 -2.81 8.06
C VAL A 70 -6.51 -1.31 8.03
N ALA A 71 -7.28 -0.81 8.99
CA ALA A 71 -7.64 0.61 9.06
C ALA A 71 -6.42 1.51 9.26
N ALA A 72 -5.43 1.08 10.05
CA ALA A 72 -4.18 1.84 10.23
C ALA A 72 -3.37 1.90 8.93
N ALA A 73 -3.27 0.79 8.20
CA ALA A 73 -2.59 0.74 6.91
C ALA A 73 -3.29 1.62 5.85
N LEU A 74 -4.63 1.57 5.77
CA LEU A 74 -5.40 2.41 4.86
C LEU A 74 -5.28 3.90 5.19
N ARG A 75 -5.31 4.25 6.49
CA ARG A 75 -5.10 5.64 6.93
C ARG A 75 -3.70 6.14 6.58
N ALA A 76 -2.67 5.32 6.80
CA ALA A 76 -1.30 5.66 6.43
C ALA A 76 -1.16 5.84 4.91
N PHE A 77 -1.83 4.99 4.13
CA PHE A 77 -1.90 5.11 2.68
C PHE A 77 -2.56 6.43 2.25
N ASP A 78 -3.72 6.77 2.83
CA ASP A 78 -4.43 8.03 2.52
C ASP A 78 -3.55 9.25 2.81
N ALA A 79 -2.86 9.24 3.95
CA ALA A 79 -1.94 10.32 4.33
C ALA A 79 -0.78 10.46 3.32
N GLN A 80 -0.16 9.34 2.91
CA GLN A 80 0.90 9.37 1.91
C GLN A 80 0.40 9.77 0.53
N TYR A 81 -0.80 9.33 0.14
CA TYR A 81 -1.40 9.71 -1.14
C TYR A 81 -1.63 11.21 -1.21
N LEU A 82 -2.20 11.80 -0.14
CA LEU A 82 -2.40 13.25 -0.05
C LEU A 82 -1.07 14.02 0.06
N ALA A 83 -0.06 13.44 0.71
CA ALA A 83 1.27 14.02 0.80
C ALA A 83 1.99 13.99 -0.56
N GLY A 84 1.88 12.91 -1.34
CA GLY A 84 2.51 12.77 -2.66
C GLY A 84 1.85 13.62 -3.76
N LEU A 85 0.60 14.05 -3.55
CA LEU A 85 -0.04 15.10 -4.37
C LEU A 85 0.59 16.48 -4.13
N ARG A 86 1.26 16.69 -2.98
CA ARG A 86 2.17 17.81 -2.83
C ARG A 86 3.47 17.37 -3.52
N PRO A 87 4.01 18.15 -4.48
CA PRO A 87 5.27 17.78 -5.12
C PRO A 87 6.35 17.70 -4.04
N THR A 88 6.64 16.48 -3.58
CA THR A 88 7.77 16.20 -2.72
C THR A 88 9.00 16.54 -3.54
N ALA A 89 9.73 17.56 -3.09
CA ALA A 89 10.87 18.15 -3.79
C ALA A 89 12.01 17.17 -4.12
N GLU A 90 11.91 15.92 -3.66
CA GLU A 90 12.87 14.86 -3.92
C GLU A 90 12.78 14.30 -5.35
N MET A 91 11.59 14.29 -5.99
CA MET A 91 11.44 13.85 -7.39
C MET A 91 11.96 14.88 -8.42
N MET A 92 12.30 16.09 -7.96
CA MET A 92 12.98 17.09 -8.79
C MET A 92 14.50 16.92 -8.80
N SER A 93 15.06 15.87 -8.20
CA SER A 93 16.52 15.65 -8.17
C SER A 93 17.02 14.94 -9.42
N ASP A 94 16.21 14.07 -10.03
CA ASP A 94 16.57 13.35 -11.25
C ASP A 94 16.47 14.21 -12.52
N LEU A 95 15.57 15.20 -12.55
CA LEU A 95 15.38 16.10 -13.70
C LEU A 95 16.41 17.25 -13.77
N ARG A 96 17.46 17.23 -12.93
CA ARG A 96 18.57 18.19 -13.01
C ARG A 96 19.79 17.62 -13.74
N THR A 97 19.78 16.33 -14.06
CA THR A 97 20.92 15.64 -14.70
C THR A 97 20.79 15.50 -16.22
N THR A 98 20.02 16.37 -16.88
CA THR A 98 19.96 16.35 -18.37
C THR A 98 20.18 17.70 -19.04
N ARG A 99 20.67 18.71 -18.30
CA ARG A 99 20.97 20.02 -18.89
C ARG A 99 22.36 20.53 -18.56
N SER A 100 23.38 19.75 -18.92
CA SER A 100 24.74 20.30 -19.00
C SER A 100 25.63 19.51 -19.96
N MET A 101 25.30 19.44 -21.25
CA MET A 101 26.28 19.43 -22.37
C MET A 101 25.58 19.88 -23.66
N SER A 102 25.32 21.18 -23.79
CA SER A 102 25.05 21.81 -25.08
C SER A 102 25.51 23.27 -25.04
N SER A 103 26.78 23.47 -25.40
CA SER A 103 27.50 24.72 -25.70
C SER A 103 28.97 24.43 -25.40
N ALA A 104 29.97 24.71 -26.20
CA ALA A 104 30.20 25.51 -27.41
C ALA A 104 31.67 25.12 -27.78
N ALA A 105 32.31 25.38 -28.91
CA ALA A 105 32.11 26.13 -30.13
C ALA A 105 33.26 25.70 -31.08
N VAL A 106 33.10 26.10 -32.35
CA VAL A 106 34.11 26.37 -33.39
C VAL A 106 34.94 25.22 -33.95
#